data_AF-G6EKX5-F1
#
_entry.id   AF-G6EKX5-F1
#
_cell.length_a   1.000
_cell.length_b   1.000
_cell.length_c   1.000
_cell.angle_alpha   90.00
_cell.angle_beta   90.00
_cell.angle_gamma   90.00
#
_symmetry.space_group_name_H-M   'P 1'
#
loop_
_entity.id
_entity.type
_entity.pdbx_description
1 polymer ?
#
loop_
_entity_poly.entity_id
_entity_poly.type
_entity_poly.pdbx_seq_one_letter_code
_entity_poly.pdbx_strand_id
1 'polypeptide(L)'
;MDTVEPLETFVLDEVAIANFVKLQRTFNGWKQDMLAAEAGVSLATVSRVERGQKVRPAQLRKLARALGKPEEEFARERIRPTPEEAAANFVEIFAWTEGRVPVAVAPFRTELQLRATLATFSLLLVSDLDDDAADDVAELREWLDLASFVQAERDGVIGPKPDRDFRVRRLWRDVLDCVERLERAHAAVVLTGTYDAEPLTGGEPIKIAVVAIRSRRRNPAASTITSLWADAKVDEQQMLADYFERLD
;
A
#
# COMPACT_ATOMS: atom_id res chain seq x y z
N MET A 1 -43.29 20.05 -20.51
CA MET A 1 -42.31 21.10 -20.17
C MET A 1 -41.83 20.72 -18.79
N ASP A 2 -40.84 19.84 -18.73
CA ASP A 2 -40.35 19.30 -17.46
C ASP A 2 -39.66 20.43 -16.70
N THR A 3 -40.31 20.87 -15.63
CA THR A 3 -39.72 21.69 -14.59
C THR A 3 -38.65 20.84 -13.93
N VAL A 4 -37.40 20.96 -14.40
CA VAL A 4 -36.23 20.49 -13.68
C VAL A 4 -36.18 21.30 -12.38
N GLU A 5 -36.53 20.67 -11.26
CA GLU A 5 -36.33 21.26 -9.94
C GLU A 5 -34.85 21.66 -9.81
N PRO A 6 -34.52 22.89 -9.38
CA PRO A 6 -33.14 23.31 -9.23
C PRO A 6 -32.47 22.41 -8.18
N LEU A 7 -31.36 21.79 -8.57
CA LEU A 7 -30.56 20.93 -7.69
C LEU A 7 -30.13 21.74 -6.45
N GLU A 8 -30.49 21.27 -5.25
CA GLU A 8 -30.14 21.94 -4.00
C GLU A 8 -28.62 22.01 -3.86
N THR A 9 -28.08 23.24 -3.90
CA THR A 9 -26.68 23.50 -3.63
C THR A 9 -26.45 23.74 -2.14
N PHE A 10 -25.30 23.32 -1.63
CA PHE A 10 -24.89 23.53 -0.25
C PHE A 10 -23.38 23.78 -0.13
N VAL A 11 -22.98 24.42 0.96
CA VAL A 11 -21.59 24.53 1.38
C VAL A 11 -21.42 23.67 2.63
N LEU A 12 -20.22 23.09 2.82
CA LEU A 12 -19.96 22.32 4.03
C LEU A 12 -20.07 23.21 5.26
N ASP A 13 -20.83 22.77 6.25
CA ASP A 13 -20.87 23.39 7.57
C ASP A 13 -19.60 23.04 8.37
N GLU A 14 -19.43 23.67 9.53
CA GLU A 14 -18.25 23.46 10.37
C GLU A 14 -18.09 22.00 10.82
N VAL A 15 -19.19 21.26 10.99
CA VAL A 15 -19.18 19.85 11.40
C VAL A 15 -18.70 18.95 10.27
N ALA A 16 -19.18 19.17 9.05
CA ALA A 16 -18.75 18.43 7.87
C ALA A 16 -17.28 18.70 7.56
N ILE A 17 -16.82 19.95 7.70
CA ILE A 17 -15.40 20.31 7.58
C ILE A 17 -14.58 19.57 8.66
N ALA A 18 -15.04 19.56 9.91
CA ALA A 18 -14.35 18.86 11.00
C ALA A 18 -14.18 17.36 10.72
N ASN A 19 -15.24 16.71 10.27
CA ASN A 19 -15.24 15.29 9.92
C ASN A 19 -14.33 15.00 8.73
N PHE A 20 -14.39 15.82 7.69
CA PHE A 20 -13.52 15.70 6.53
C PHE A 20 -12.04 15.81 6.92
N VAL A 21 -11.67 16.84 7.69
CA VAL A 21 -10.29 17.07 8.13
C VAL A 21 -9.80 15.91 9.01
N LYS A 22 -10.61 15.44 9.95
CA LYS A 22 -10.27 14.26 10.78
C LYS A 22 -10.04 13.01 9.94
N LEU A 23 -10.95 12.75 9.00
CA LEU A 23 -10.91 11.57 8.15
C LEU A 23 -9.65 11.57 7.28
N GLN A 24 -9.38 12.67 6.57
CA GLN A 24 -8.19 12.81 5.73
C GLN A 24 -6.90 12.70 6.55
N ARG A 25 -6.85 13.35 7.72
CA ARG A 25 -5.70 13.25 8.63
C ARG A 25 -5.47 11.80 9.07
N THR A 26 -6.54 11.07 9.39
CA THR A 26 -6.47 9.67 9.81
C THR A 26 -6.01 8.76 8.65
N PHE A 27 -6.53 8.96 7.44
CA PHE A 27 -6.07 8.22 6.26
C PHE A 27 -4.58 8.43 5.97
N ASN A 28 -4.07 9.65 6.20
CA ASN A 28 -2.65 9.95 6.05
C ASN A 28 -1.79 9.45 7.23
N GLY A 29 -2.40 8.88 8.28
CA GLY A 29 -1.71 8.48 9.51
C GLY A 29 -1.14 9.66 10.30
N TRP A 30 -1.64 10.87 10.08
CA TRP A 30 -1.10 12.09 10.68
C TRP A 30 -1.68 12.35 12.07
N LYS A 31 -0.85 12.88 12.97
CA LYS A 31 -1.29 13.52 14.21
C LYS A 31 -1.66 14.98 13.94
N GLN A 32 -2.40 15.62 14.87
CA GLN A 32 -2.85 17.01 14.69
C GLN A 32 -1.68 18.00 14.56
N ASP A 33 -0.57 17.76 15.26
CA ASP A 33 0.66 18.56 15.19
C ASP A 33 1.34 18.44 13.83
N MET A 34 1.37 17.26 13.23
CA MET A 34 1.87 17.04 11.87
C MET A 34 1.05 17.82 10.84
N LEU A 35 -0.29 17.72 10.88
CA LEU A 35 -1.16 18.51 10.00
C LEU A 35 -0.96 20.03 10.22
N ALA A 36 -0.75 20.46 11.46
CA ALA A 36 -0.49 21.87 11.77
C ALA A 36 0.82 22.37 11.13
N ALA A 37 1.88 21.55 11.21
CA ALA A 37 3.17 21.82 10.59
C ALA A 37 3.05 21.89 9.06
N GLU A 38 2.45 20.87 8.43
CA GLU A 38 2.25 20.81 6.97
C GLU A 38 1.41 21.99 6.44
N ALA A 39 0.37 22.38 7.17
CA ALA A 39 -0.49 23.50 6.77
C ALA A 39 0.08 24.89 7.15
N GLY A 40 1.16 24.97 7.92
CA GLY A 40 1.67 26.24 8.43
C GLY A 40 0.64 27.02 9.25
N VAL A 41 -0.05 26.31 10.15
CA VAL A 41 -1.02 26.86 11.12
C VAL A 41 -0.71 26.37 12.54
N SER A 42 -1.32 26.98 13.56
CA SER A 42 -1.13 26.52 14.94
C SER A 42 -1.88 25.21 15.21
N LEU A 43 -1.35 24.37 16.11
CA LEU A 43 -2.07 23.18 16.62
C LEU A 43 -3.46 23.54 17.18
N ALA A 44 -3.58 24.69 17.84
CA ALA A 44 -4.85 25.19 18.34
C ALA A 44 -5.86 25.44 17.20
N THR A 45 -5.40 25.89 16.02
CA THR A 45 -6.25 26.05 14.84
C THR A 45 -6.79 24.71 14.36
N VAL A 46 -5.94 23.70 14.20
CA VAL A 46 -6.35 22.34 13.82
C VAL A 46 -7.37 21.78 14.82
N SER A 47 -7.08 21.90 16.11
CA SER A 47 -7.94 21.41 17.17
C SER A 47 -9.32 22.12 17.19
N ARG A 48 -9.39 23.42 16.87
CA ARG A 48 -10.68 24.13 16.72
C ARG A 48 -11.46 23.60 15.51
N VAL A 49 -10.81 23.47 14.36
CA VAL A 49 -11.45 22.95 13.14
C VAL A 49 -12.01 21.55 13.38
N GLU A 50 -11.21 20.64 13.96
CA GLU A 50 -11.66 19.27 14.26
C GLU A 50 -12.76 19.19 15.34
N ARG A 51 -12.98 20.27 16.10
CA ARG A 51 -14.11 20.39 17.03
C ARG A 51 -15.35 21.05 16.40
N GLY A 52 -15.35 21.33 15.10
CA GLY A 52 -16.45 22.00 14.42
C GLY A 52 -16.58 23.47 14.81
N GLN A 53 -15.49 24.10 15.27
CA GLN A 53 -15.50 25.52 15.62
C GLN A 53 -15.11 26.37 14.42
N LYS A 54 -15.79 27.51 14.28
CA LYS A 54 -15.52 28.47 13.22
C LYS A 54 -14.10 29.01 13.30
N VAL A 55 -13.41 29.04 12.16
CA VAL A 55 -12.07 29.59 12.00
C VAL A 55 -12.04 30.57 10.82
N ARG A 56 -10.93 31.29 10.65
CA ARG A 56 -10.81 32.24 9.54
C ARG A 56 -10.73 31.48 8.21
N PRO A 57 -11.38 31.93 7.12
CA PRO A 57 -11.31 31.26 5.82
C PRO A 57 -9.87 31.04 5.31
N ALA A 58 -8.96 31.97 5.57
CA ALA A 58 -7.55 31.82 5.23
C ALA A 58 -6.88 30.59 5.89
N GLN A 59 -7.33 30.17 7.07
CA GLN A 59 -6.84 28.96 7.73
C GLN A 59 -7.41 27.69 7.08
N LEU A 60 -8.66 27.73 6.63
CA LEU A 60 -9.28 26.63 5.89
C LEU A 60 -8.57 26.39 4.55
N ARG A 61 -8.22 27.46 3.81
CA ARG A 61 -7.44 27.35 2.56
C ARG A 61 -6.09 26.66 2.75
N LYS A 62 -5.37 27.03 3.82
CA LYS A 62 -4.10 26.38 4.18
C LYS A 62 -4.26 24.89 4.49
N LEU A 63 -5.31 24.53 5.24
CA LEU A 63 -5.61 23.13 5.52
C LEU A 63 -6.00 22.37 4.25
N ALA A 64 -6.79 22.97 3.36
CA ALA A 64 -7.16 22.34 2.08
C ALA A 64 -5.91 22.03 1.25
N ARG A 65 -5.00 22.99 1.12
CA ARG A 65 -3.74 22.79 0.39
C ARG A 65 -2.87 21.69 1.01
N ALA A 66 -2.74 21.66 2.34
CA ALA A 66 -1.98 20.61 3.03
C ALA A 66 -2.57 19.22 2.85
N LEU A 67 -3.89 19.12 2.67
CA LEU A 67 -4.60 17.88 2.37
C LEU A 67 -4.65 17.57 0.87
N GLY A 68 -3.91 18.30 0.03
CA GLY A 68 -3.89 18.11 -1.42
C GLY A 68 -5.20 18.45 -2.12
N LYS A 69 -5.99 19.37 -1.55
CA LYS A 69 -7.25 19.85 -2.12
C LYS A 69 -7.13 21.29 -2.64
N PRO A 70 -8.02 21.72 -3.56
CA PRO A 70 -8.10 23.12 -3.98
C PRO A 70 -8.34 24.05 -2.78
N GLU A 71 -7.84 25.28 -2.83
CA GLU A 71 -7.94 26.20 -1.68
C GLU A 71 -9.39 26.47 -1.28
N GLU A 72 -10.26 26.57 -2.26
CA GLU A 72 -11.70 26.77 -2.16
C GLU A 72 -12.47 25.52 -1.74
N GLU A 73 -11.81 24.37 -1.48
CA GLU A 73 -12.50 23.11 -1.15
C GLU A 73 -13.56 23.33 -0.06
N PHE A 74 -13.24 24.02 1.03
CA PHE A 74 -14.20 24.21 2.13
C PHE A 74 -15.23 25.31 1.89
N ALA A 75 -15.09 26.11 0.84
CA ALA A 75 -15.99 27.23 0.53
C ALA A 75 -16.79 27.03 -0.77
N ARG A 76 -16.41 26.05 -1.62
CA ARG A 76 -17.10 25.79 -2.88
C ARG A 76 -18.52 25.29 -2.64
N GLU A 77 -19.45 25.80 -3.45
CA GLU A 77 -20.79 25.26 -3.55
C GLU A 77 -20.73 23.85 -4.12
N ARG A 78 -21.56 22.98 -3.55
CA ARG A 78 -21.68 21.57 -3.92
C ARG A 78 -23.11 21.29 -4.28
N ILE A 79 -23.31 20.46 -5.28
CA ILE A 79 -24.59 19.87 -5.58
C ILE A 79 -24.63 18.54 -4.84
N ARG A 80 -25.71 18.27 -4.11
CA ARG A 80 -25.91 16.93 -3.53
C ARG A 80 -26.15 15.96 -4.69
N PRO A 81 -25.31 14.93 -4.87
CA PRO A 81 -25.56 13.95 -5.91
C PRO A 81 -26.88 13.25 -5.62
N THR A 82 -27.63 12.95 -6.68
CA THR A 82 -28.79 12.05 -6.60
C THR A 82 -28.32 10.66 -6.15
N PRO A 83 -29.22 9.77 -5.67
CA PRO A 83 -28.85 8.40 -5.33
C PRO A 83 -28.18 7.64 -6.49
N GLU A 84 -28.63 7.88 -7.72
CA GLU A 84 -28.07 7.28 -8.93
C GLU A 84 -26.66 7.82 -9.23
N GLU A 85 -26.46 9.13 -9.16
CA GLU A 85 -25.14 9.76 -9.31
C GLU A 85 -24.19 9.34 -8.19
N ALA A 86 -24.67 9.19 -6.96
CA ALA A 86 -23.87 8.72 -5.84
C ALA A 86 -23.40 7.26 -6.07
N ALA A 87 -24.28 6.41 -6.61
CA ALA A 87 -23.92 5.04 -6.98
C ALA A 87 -22.91 5.02 -8.14
N ALA A 88 -23.10 5.82 -9.18
CA ALA A 88 -22.16 5.93 -10.29
C ALA A 88 -20.79 6.44 -9.84
N ASN A 89 -20.75 7.51 -9.04
CA ASN A 89 -19.53 8.03 -8.45
C ASN A 89 -18.84 6.99 -7.56
N PHE A 90 -19.60 6.19 -6.81
CA PHE A 90 -19.03 5.12 -6.01
C PHE A 90 -18.35 4.06 -6.89
N VAL A 91 -19.00 3.60 -7.96
CA VAL A 91 -18.41 2.67 -8.93
C VAL A 91 -17.13 3.25 -9.53
N GLU A 92 -17.15 4.52 -9.94
CA GLU A 92 -15.98 5.21 -10.50
C GLU A 92 -14.82 5.32 -9.51
N ILE A 93 -15.09 5.68 -8.25
CA ILE A 93 -14.07 5.79 -7.18
C ILE A 93 -13.37 4.45 -6.94
N PHE A 94 -14.07 3.33 -7.11
CA PHE A 94 -13.52 1.99 -6.91
C PHE A 94 -13.16 1.27 -8.21
N ALA A 95 -13.30 1.89 -9.37
CA ALA A 95 -12.97 1.27 -10.66
C ALA A 95 -11.52 0.77 -10.72
N TRP A 96 -10.59 1.46 -10.05
CA TRP A 96 -9.18 1.03 -9.97
C TRP A 96 -8.97 -0.29 -9.19
N THR A 97 -9.97 -0.77 -8.45
CA THR A 97 -9.96 -2.07 -7.77
C THR A 97 -10.52 -3.20 -8.63
N GLU A 98 -11.10 -2.89 -9.79
CA GLU A 98 -11.60 -3.89 -10.71
C GLU A 98 -10.46 -4.84 -11.14
N GLY A 99 -10.72 -6.15 -11.04
CA GLY A 99 -9.71 -7.17 -11.33
C GLY A 99 -8.60 -7.30 -10.27
N ARG A 100 -8.72 -6.65 -9.10
CA ARG A 100 -7.74 -6.71 -8.03
C ARG A 100 -8.31 -7.29 -6.74
N VAL A 101 -7.44 -7.93 -5.96
CA VAL A 101 -7.76 -8.47 -4.64
C VAL A 101 -6.90 -7.81 -3.56
N PRO A 102 -7.48 -7.60 -2.36
CA PRO A 102 -6.69 -7.13 -1.22
C PRO A 102 -5.82 -8.25 -0.67
N VAL A 103 -4.53 -7.99 -0.55
CA VAL A 103 -3.53 -8.88 0.06
C VAL A 103 -3.23 -8.37 1.46
N ALA A 104 -3.49 -9.20 2.47
CA ALA A 104 -3.11 -8.89 3.85
C ALA A 104 -1.58 -8.90 3.97
N VAL A 105 -1.01 -7.82 4.48
CA VAL A 105 0.44 -7.66 4.63
C VAL A 105 0.82 -7.24 6.04
N ALA A 106 2.04 -7.59 6.41
CA ALA A 106 2.67 -7.17 7.66
C ALA A 106 4.17 -6.91 7.46
N PRO A 107 4.83 -6.16 8.35
CA PRO A 107 6.28 -5.99 8.30
C PRO A 107 7.01 -7.34 8.25
N PHE A 108 7.95 -7.48 7.33
CA PHE A 108 8.69 -8.72 7.09
C PHE A 108 9.79 -8.89 8.13
N ARG A 109 9.50 -9.69 9.18
CA ARG A 109 10.35 -9.80 10.39
C ARG A 109 10.68 -11.22 10.80
N THR A 110 9.91 -12.20 10.35
CA THR A 110 9.91 -13.53 10.97
C THR A 110 10.26 -14.61 9.96
N GLU A 111 10.93 -15.67 10.45
CA GLU A 111 11.16 -16.87 9.65
C GLU A 111 9.85 -17.52 9.19
N LEU A 112 8.75 -17.35 9.95
CA LEU A 112 7.43 -17.86 9.56
C LEU A 112 6.93 -17.18 8.28
N GLN A 113 7.05 -15.85 8.20
CA GLN A 113 6.72 -15.09 7.00
C GLN A 113 7.62 -15.49 5.84
N LEU A 114 8.93 -15.62 6.07
CA LEU A 114 9.87 -16.03 5.02
C LEU A 114 9.49 -17.40 4.47
N ARG A 115 9.22 -18.37 5.33
CA ARG A 115 8.79 -19.71 4.88
C ARG A 115 7.46 -19.68 4.12
N ALA A 116 6.52 -18.82 4.50
CA ALA A 116 5.27 -18.66 3.76
C ALA A 116 5.54 -18.08 2.37
N THR A 117 6.42 -17.08 2.27
CA THR A 117 6.88 -16.50 1.01
C THR A 117 7.60 -17.52 0.12
N LEU A 118 8.51 -18.33 0.67
CA LEU A 118 9.26 -19.32 -0.12
C LEU A 118 8.41 -20.53 -0.54
N ALA A 119 7.23 -20.72 0.05
CA ALA A 119 6.30 -21.80 -0.30
C ALA A 119 5.28 -21.40 -1.40
N THR A 120 5.41 -20.20 -1.97
CA THR A 120 4.52 -19.73 -3.04
C THR A 120 5.04 -20.11 -4.42
N PHE A 121 4.17 -20.12 -5.41
CA PHE A 121 4.51 -20.39 -6.80
C PHE A 121 5.41 -19.28 -7.39
N SER A 122 5.18 -18.02 -7.00
CA SER A 122 5.95 -16.88 -7.48
C SER A 122 5.97 -15.72 -6.49
N LEU A 123 6.92 -14.81 -6.66
CA LEU A 123 7.18 -13.66 -5.82
C LEU A 123 7.08 -12.35 -6.62
N LEU A 124 6.14 -11.49 -6.22
CA LEU A 124 6.02 -10.12 -6.69
C LEU A 124 6.79 -9.19 -5.74
N LEU A 125 7.95 -8.70 -6.18
CA LEU A 125 8.72 -7.70 -5.45
C LEU A 125 8.54 -6.33 -6.08
N VAL A 126 8.01 -5.38 -5.31
CA VAL A 126 7.73 -4.00 -5.73
C VAL A 126 8.34 -2.98 -4.78
N SER A 127 8.99 -1.95 -5.32
CA SER A 127 9.62 -0.87 -4.55
C SER A 127 9.09 0.50 -4.97
N ASP A 128 8.87 1.39 -4.00
CA ASP A 128 8.62 2.82 -4.24
C ASP A 128 9.81 3.70 -3.81
N LEU A 129 10.97 3.08 -3.56
CA LEU A 129 12.20 3.77 -3.23
C LEU A 129 12.76 4.51 -4.45
N ASP A 130 13.67 5.43 -4.19
CA ASP A 130 14.40 6.16 -5.22
C ASP A 130 15.46 5.25 -5.87
N ASP A 131 15.96 5.64 -7.06
CA ASP A 131 16.87 4.82 -7.87
C ASP A 131 18.21 4.49 -7.15
N ASP A 132 18.59 5.28 -6.14
CA ASP A 132 19.77 5.04 -5.30
C ASP A 132 19.65 3.78 -4.41
N ALA A 133 18.44 3.24 -4.26
CA ALA A 133 18.19 1.98 -3.56
C ALA A 133 18.23 0.75 -4.49
N ALA A 134 18.45 0.91 -5.79
CA ALA A 134 18.34 -0.18 -6.77
C ALA A 134 19.24 -1.39 -6.43
N ASP A 135 20.48 -1.14 -6.02
CA ASP A 135 21.44 -2.21 -5.66
C ASP A 135 20.99 -2.98 -4.41
N ASP A 136 20.52 -2.30 -3.36
CA ASP A 136 20.03 -2.96 -2.15
C ASP A 136 18.74 -3.77 -2.42
N VAL A 137 17.87 -3.26 -3.31
CA VAL A 137 16.66 -3.97 -3.74
C VAL A 137 17.02 -5.21 -4.56
N ALA A 138 18.04 -5.12 -5.42
CA ALA A 138 18.57 -6.26 -6.17
C ALA A 138 19.20 -7.30 -5.22
N GLU A 139 19.98 -6.87 -4.23
CA GLU A 139 20.56 -7.77 -3.21
C GLU A 139 19.47 -8.57 -2.49
N LEU A 140 18.38 -7.90 -2.04
CA LEU A 140 17.28 -8.59 -1.40
C LEU A 140 16.61 -9.63 -2.33
N ARG A 141 16.49 -9.31 -3.61
CA ARG A 141 15.95 -10.25 -4.61
C ARG A 141 16.85 -11.48 -4.74
N GLU A 142 18.16 -11.30 -4.91
CA GLU A 142 19.12 -12.41 -5.00
C GLU A 142 19.06 -13.31 -3.77
N TRP A 143 18.95 -12.73 -2.58
CA TRP A 143 18.78 -13.49 -1.34
C TRP A 143 17.48 -14.30 -1.31
N LEU A 144 16.37 -13.74 -1.79
CA LEU A 144 15.08 -14.44 -1.88
C LEU A 144 15.13 -15.57 -2.91
N ASP A 145 15.76 -15.33 -4.06
CA ASP A 145 15.94 -16.34 -5.11
C ASP A 145 16.79 -17.50 -4.59
N LEU A 146 17.94 -17.22 -3.97
CA LEU A 146 18.77 -18.24 -3.33
C LEU A 146 17.99 -19.03 -2.27
N ALA A 147 17.24 -18.33 -1.41
CA ALA A 147 16.44 -18.98 -0.38
C ALA A 147 15.33 -19.87 -0.99
N SER A 148 14.76 -19.48 -2.12
CA SER A 148 13.77 -20.29 -2.85
C SER A 148 14.38 -21.58 -3.38
N PHE A 149 15.57 -21.52 -3.98
CA PHE A 149 16.30 -22.69 -4.47
C PHE A 149 16.66 -23.64 -3.33
N VAL A 150 17.20 -23.11 -2.24
CA VAL A 150 17.56 -23.91 -1.06
C VAL A 150 16.32 -24.55 -0.41
N GLN A 151 15.18 -23.85 -0.40
CA GLN A 151 13.93 -24.42 0.09
C GLN A 151 13.39 -25.53 -0.84
N ALA A 152 13.49 -25.36 -2.16
CA ALA A 152 13.12 -26.38 -3.14
C ALA A 152 14.01 -27.64 -3.02
N GLU A 153 15.32 -27.47 -2.81
CA GLU A 153 16.24 -28.58 -2.53
C GLU A 153 15.87 -29.30 -1.23
N ARG A 154 15.63 -28.54 -0.16
CA ARG A 154 15.20 -29.07 1.14
C ARG A 154 13.92 -29.90 1.06
N ASP A 155 12.98 -29.48 0.21
CA ASP A 155 11.72 -30.19 0.00
C ASP A 155 11.85 -31.37 -0.97
N GLY A 156 12.99 -31.50 -1.65
CA GLY A 156 13.27 -32.57 -2.62
C GLY A 156 12.62 -32.35 -3.98
N VAL A 157 12.32 -31.10 -4.34
CA VAL A 157 11.68 -30.73 -5.62
C VAL A 157 12.68 -30.80 -6.76
N ILE A 158 13.89 -30.28 -6.55
CA ILE A 158 14.96 -30.16 -7.57
C ILE A 158 16.11 -31.15 -7.38
N GLY A 159 15.99 -32.09 -6.43
CA GLY A 159 17.04 -33.06 -6.11
C GLY A 159 16.62 -34.06 -5.04
N PRO A 160 17.49 -35.03 -4.70
CA PRO A 160 17.23 -35.95 -3.59
C PRO A 160 17.10 -35.15 -2.29
N LYS A 161 16.09 -35.48 -1.49
CA LYS A 161 15.86 -34.81 -0.22
C LYS A 161 17.13 -34.87 0.65
N PRO A 162 17.64 -33.72 1.12
CA PRO A 162 18.89 -33.70 1.87
C PRO A 162 18.74 -34.39 3.23
N ASP A 163 19.88 -34.73 3.82
CA ASP A 163 19.92 -35.42 5.10
C ASP A 163 19.37 -34.56 6.27
N ARG A 164 19.28 -35.17 7.45
CA ARG A 164 18.75 -34.51 8.64
C ARG A 164 19.63 -33.36 9.15
N ASP A 165 20.86 -33.23 8.65
CA ASP A 165 21.82 -32.21 9.08
C ASP A 165 21.83 -30.98 8.18
N PHE A 166 21.07 -30.97 7.09
CA PHE A 166 20.82 -29.79 6.28
C PHE A 166 20.25 -28.63 7.13
N ARG A 167 21.04 -27.55 7.29
CA ARG A 167 20.68 -26.38 8.11
C ARG A 167 20.45 -25.16 7.23
N VAL A 168 19.22 -24.64 7.28
CA VAL A 168 18.82 -23.42 6.56
C VAL A 168 18.71 -22.18 7.45
N ARG A 169 18.74 -22.34 8.77
CA ARG A 169 18.51 -21.24 9.73
C ARG A 169 19.45 -20.04 9.55
N ARG A 170 20.71 -20.29 9.17
CA ARG A 170 21.66 -19.21 8.91
C ARG A 170 21.23 -18.38 7.71
N LEU A 171 20.94 -19.02 6.58
CA LEU A 171 20.45 -18.36 5.38
C LEU A 171 19.15 -17.58 5.64
N TRP A 172 18.24 -18.10 6.46
CA TRP A 172 16.98 -17.42 6.77
C TRP A 172 17.23 -16.14 7.55
N ARG A 173 18.21 -16.18 8.47
CA ARG A 173 18.68 -15.00 9.18
C ARG A 173 19.35 -14.01 8.24
N ASP A 174 20.19 -14.47 7.32
CA ASP A 174 20.89 -13.59 6.37
C ASP A 174 19.91 -12.82 5.47
N VAL A 175 18.80 -13.46 5.04
CA VAL A 175 17.69 -12.80 4.31
C VAL A 175 17.02 -11.73 5.17
N LEU A 176 16.68 -12.04 6.43
CA LEU A 176 16.04 -11.08 7.33
C LEU A 176 16.97 -9.93 7.71
N ASP A 177 18.26 -10.21 7.88
CA ASP A 177 19.29 -9.19 8.11
C ASP A 177 19.44 -8.27 6.89
N CYS A 178 19.31 -8.81 5.66
CA CYS A 178 19.27 -8.00 4.43
C CYS A 178 18.06 -7.05 4.44
N VAL A 179 16.87 -7.55 4.77
CA VAL A 179 15.66 -6.73 4.94
C VAL A 179 15.89 -5.60 5.95
N GLU A 180 16.46 -5.90 7.13
CA GLU A 180 16.73 -4.88 8.14
C GLU A 180 17.76 -3.83 7.71
N ARG A 181 18.79 -4.23 6.95
CA ARG A 181 19.77 -3.29 6.38
C ARG A 181 19.11 -2.33 5.40
N LEU A 182 18.34 -2.85 4.45
CA LEU A 182 17.64 -2.07 3.43
C LEU A 182 16.70 -1.04 4.07
N GLU A 183 15.89 -1.48 5.04
CA GLU A 183 14.97 -0.59 5.73
C GLU A 183 15.67 0.55 6.48
N ARG A 184 16.82 0.26 7.10
CA ARG A 184 17.60 1.23 7.85
C ARG A 184 18.26 2.24 6.91
N ALA A 185 18.85 1.78 5.81
CA ALA A 185 19.53 2.63 4.84
C ALA A 185 18.56 3.61 4.17
N HIS A 186 17.37 3.14 3.79
CA HIS A 186 16.44 3.89 2.96
C HIS A 186 15.26 4.52 3.71
N ALA A 187 15.26 4.44 5.04
CA ALA A 187 14.11 4.80 5.87
C ALA A 187 12.82 4.14 5.33
N ALA A 188 12.88 2.84 5.04
CA ALA A 188 11.83 2.07 4.39
C ALA A 188 11.23 1.01 5.32
N VAL A 189 10.07 0.49 4.95
CA VAL A 189 9.49 -0.73 5.53
C VAL A 189 9.32 -1.77 4.43
N VAL A 190 9.72 -3.01 4.71
CA VAL A 190 9.43 -4.15 3.86
C VAL A 190 8.20 -4.86 4.41
N LEU A 191 7.15 -4.94 3.61
CA LEU A 191 5.90 -5.60 3.91
C LEU A 191 5.84 -6.92 3.14
N THR A 192 5.31 -7.96 3.75
CA THR A 192 5.12 -9.26 3.11
C THR A 192 3.71 -9.81 3.36
N GLY A 193 3.18 -10.51 2.38
CA GLY A 193 1.90 -11.21 2.42
C GLY A 193 1.82 -12.26 1.32
N THR A 194 0.80 -13.10 1.38
CA THR A 194 0.52 -14.11 0.35
C THR A 194 -0.96 -14.08 -0.02
N TYR A 195 -1.28 -14.36 -1.27
CA TYR A 195 -2.66 -14.49 -1.75
C TYR A 195 -2.77 -15.58 -2.81
N ASP A 196 -3.98 -16.02 -3.08
CA ASP A 196 -4.28 -16.97 -4.16
C ASP A 196 -4.79 -16.18 -5.37
N ALA A 197 -4.17 -16.39 -6.53
CA ALA A 197 -4.51 -15.75 -7.80
C ALA A 197 -5.08 -16.77 -8.79
N GLU A 198 -6.01 -16.35 -9.62
CA GLU A 198 -6.59 -17.19 -10.68
C GLU A 198 -5.72 -17.14 -11.95
N PRO A 199 -5.28 -18.29 -12.49
CA PRO A 199 -4.62 -18.31 -13.79
C PRO A 199 -5.55 -17.87 -14.93
N LEU A 200 -5.06 -17.06 -15.88
CA LEU A 200 -5.82 -16.68 -17.08
C LEU A 200 -6.18 -17.88 -17.97
N THR A 201 -5.34 -18.90 -17.96
CA THR A 201 -5.49 -20.19 -18.66
C THR A 201 -6.57 -21.08 -18.03
N GLY A 202 -7.07 -20.75 -16.84
CA GLY A 202 -7.93 -21.58 -16.01
C GLY A 202 -7.14 -22.67 -15.27
N GLY A 203 -7.62 -23.10 -14.10
CA GLY A 203 -6.92 -24.09 -13.28
C GLY A 203 -7.16 -23.90 -11.79
N GLU A 204 -6.33 -24.56 -10.97
CA GLU A 204 -6.29 -24.30 -9.54
C GLU A 204 -5.65 -22.92 -9.27
N PRO A 205 -6.13 -22.17 -8.26
CA PRO A 205 -5.50 -20.93 -7.86
C PRO A 205 -4.03 -21.13 -7.51
N ILE A 206 -3.17 -20.23 -8.00
CA ILE A 206 -1.75 -20.24 -7.68
C ILE A 206 -1.47 -19.29 -6.53
N LYS A 207 -0.65 -19.74 -5.59
CA LYS A 207 -0.27 -18.91 -4.45
C LYS A 207 0.87 -17.98 -4.84
N ILE A 208 0.72 -16.68 -4.60
CA ILE A 208 1.71 -15.65 -4.90
C ILE A 208 2.12 -14.94 -3.61
N ALA A 209 3.42 -14.73 -3.44
CA ALA A 209 3.95 -13.86 -2.39
C ALA A 209 4.09 -12.43 -2.91
N VAL A 210 3.72 -11.47 -2.07
CA VAL A 210 3.97 -10.04 -2.31
C VAL A 210 5.01 -9.57 -1.31
N VAL A 211 6.11 -9.01 -1.81
CA VAL A 211 7.11 -8.29 -1.02
C VAL A 211 7.13 -6.84 -1.49
N ALA A 212 6.67 -5.94 -0.64
CA ALA A 212 6.53 -4.54 -0.97
C ALA A 212 7.45 -3.68 -0.10
N ILE A 213 8.33 -2.94 -0.74
CA ILE A 213 9.25 -2.00 -0.11
C ILE A 213 8.60 -0.62 -0.18
N ARG A 214 8.39 0.02 0.98
CA ARG A 214 7.68 1.30 1.11
C ARG A 214 8.52 2.35 1.85
N SER A 215 8.74 3.49 1.21
CA SER A 215 9.47 4.62 1.78
C SER A 215 8.66 5.30 2.88
N ARG A 216 9.23 5.41 4.09
CA ARG A 216 8.64 6.25 5.15
C ARG A 216 8.77 7.75 4.86
N ARG A 217 9.68 8.14 3.96
CA ARG A 217 9.83 9.53 3.52
C ARG A 217 8.66 9.97 2.65
N ARG A 218 8.20 9.09 1.74
CA ARG A 218 7.04 9.34 0.86
C ARG A 218 5.72 9.10 1.60
N ASN A 219 5.66 8.08 2.45
CA ASN A 219 4.49 7.76 3.24
C ASN A 219 4.89 7.46 4.70
N PRO A 220 4.75 8.44 5.62
CA PRO A 220 5.05 8.23 7.04
C PRO A 220 4.25 7.09 7.69
N ALA A 221 3.07 6.76 7.14
CA ALA A 221 2.22 5.67 7.60
C ALA A 221 2.53 4.31 6.93
N ALA A 222 3.63 4.19 6.17
CA ALA A 222 3.97 2.97 5.46
C ALA A 222 4.02 1.73 6.37
N SER A 223 4.50 1.88 7.61
CA SER A 223 4.60 0.76 8.57
C SER A 223 3.26 0.29 9.14
N THR A 224 2.18 1.04 8.95
CA THR A 224 0.83 0.69 9.42
C THR A 224 -0.06 0.17 8.30
N ILE A 225 0.47 0.02 7.09
CA ILE A 225 -0.26 -0.60 5.97
C ILE A 225 -0.53 -2.07 6.31
N THR A 226 -1.81 -2.46 6.33
CA THR A 226 -2.25 -3.83 6.60
C THR A 226 -2.72 -4.57 5.35
N SER A 227 -2.95 -3.83 4.26
CA SER A 227 -3.47 -4.38 3.00
C SER A 227 -2.81 -3.70 1.80
N LEU A 228 -2.43 -4.48 0.81
CA LEU A 228 -2.06 -4.02 -0.54
C LEU A 228 -3.05 -4.58 -1.56
N TRP A 229 -2.96 -4.11 -2.80
CA TRP A 229 -3.79 -4.60 -3.90
C TRP A 229 -2.90 -5.28 -4.93
N ALA A 230 -3.30 -6.47 -5.37
CA ALA A 230 -2.64 -7.23 -6.41
C ALA A 230 -3.68 -7.73 -7.43
N ASP A 231 -3.24 -8.06 -8.63
CA ASP A 231 -4.15 -8.55 -9.66
C ASP A 231 -4.72 -9.92 -9.25
N ALA A 232 -6.03 -10.04 -9.37
CA ALA A 232 -6.78 -11.25 -9.05
C ALA A 232 -6.48 -12.38 -10.04
N LYS A 233 -6.15 -12.00 -11.28
CA LYS A 233 -5.85 -12.90 -12.38
C LYS A 233 -4.44 -12.67 -12.88
N VAL A 234 -3.74 -13.75 -13.18
CA VAL A 234 -2.34 -13.71 -13.59
C VAL A 234 -2.06 -14.60 -14.80
N ASP A 235 -1.11 -14.17 -15.63
CA ASP A 235 -0.61 -14.95 -16.75
C ASP A 235 0.61 -15.75 -16.31
N GLU A 236 0.45 -17.05 -16.11
CA GLU A 236 1.52 -17.95 -15.67
C GLU A 236 2.69 -18.00 -16.67
N GLN A 237 2.39 -17.93 -17.97
CA GLN A 237 3.43 -17.99 -19.00
C GLN A 237 4.27 -16.71 -18.97
N GLN A 238 3.61 -15.55 -18.83
CA GLN A 238 4.31 -14.28 -18.69
C GLN A 238 5.12 -14.25 -17.39
N MET A 239 4.58 -14.74 -16.27
CA MET A 239 5.31 -14.78 -15.00
C MET A 239 6.59 -15.62 -15.08
N LEU A 240 6.54 -16.75 -15.80
CA LEU A 240 7.72 -17.58 -16.03
C LEU A 240 8.70 -16.90 -17.00
N ALA A 241 8.21 -16.30 -18.08
CA ALA A 241 9.04 -15.55 -19.02
C ALA A 241 9.79 -14.40 -18.32
N ASP A 242 9.07 -13.60 -17.54
CA ASP A 242 9.60 -12.53 -16.69
C ASP A 242 10.66 -13.02 -15.71
N TYR A 243 10.52 -14.23 -15.19
CA TYR A 243 11.52 -14.80 -14.29
C TYR A 243 12.81 -15.15 -15.03
N PHE A 244 12.72 -15.75 -16.22
CA PHE A 244 13.89 -16.15 -17.00
C PHE A 244 14.58 -15.00 -17.72
N GLU A 245 13.84 -14.01 -18.24
CA GLU A 245 14.43 -12.80 -18.84
C GLU A 245 15.27 -11.98 -17.84
N ARG A 246 15.05 -12.17 -16.54
CA ARG A 246 15.81 -11.50 -15.47
C ARG A 246 17.09 -12.24 -15.07
N LEU A 247 17.33 -13.44 -15.59
CA LEU A 247 18.54 -14.24 -15.33
C LEU A 247 19.64 -14.04 -16.40
N ASP A 248 19.30 -13.41 -17.52
CA ASP A 248 20.20 -13.05 -18.64
C ASP A 248 20.72 -11.60 -18.50
#